data_AF-A0A971HDF0-F1
#
_entry.id   AF-A0A971HDF0-F1
#
_cell.length_a   1.000
_cell.length_b   1.000
_cell.length_c   1.000
_cell.angle_alpha   90.00
_cell.angle_beta   90.00
_cell.angle_gamma   90.00
#
_symmetry.space_group_name_H-M   'P 1'
#
loop_
_entity.id
_entity.type
_entity.pdbx_description
1 polymer ?
#
loop_
_entity_poly.entity_id
_entity_poly.type
_entity_poly.pdbx_seq_one_letter_code
_entity_poly.pdbx_strand_id
1 'polypeptide(L)'
;MNTRDKLESHLMWLENKSCGVRADFSNQDIRDQVEVLKKANLQGANLQGVYLEGANLEGASLRRADLEGAILEGASMCQANLRGANLEGANLMYAKLTSASLTGANLAGANLKDADLIGANLRGANLKGATLIDANLRGANLKDADLIGANLDSASLSLRCGTQFKADKKICKQIVAHALRIMELSDEGSLELRKMMSDYKKGWHREDEF
;
A
#
# COMPACT_ATOMS: atom_id res chain seq x y z
N MET A 1 -24.50 -11.87 -15.83
CA MET A 1 -24.17 -12.62 -14.60
C MET A 1 -23.97 -11.60 -13.51
N ASN A 2 -24.75 -11.68 -12.43
CA ASN A 2 -24.63 -10.71 -11.35
C ASN A 2 -23.33 -10.94 -10.55
N THR A 3 -22.95 -10.01 -9.67
CA THR A 3 -21.71 -10.10 -8.88
C THR A 3 -21.63 -11.37 -8.03
N ARG A 4 -22.75 -11.79 -7.45
CA ARG A 4 -22.82 -12.98 -6.60
C ARG A 4 -22.53 -14.25 -7.40
N ASP A 5 -23.18 -14.43 -8.54
CA ASP A 5 -22.96 -15.58 -9.42
C ASP A 5 -21.49 -15.64 -9.86
N LYS A 6 -20.88 -14.49 -10.20
CA LYS A 6 -19.46 -14.39 -10.59
C LYS A 6 -18.55 -14.87 -9.49
N LEU A 7 -18.85 -14.52 -8.24
CA LEU A 7 -18.08 -14.95 -7.08
C LEU A 7 -18.28 -16.44 -6.77
N GLU A 8 -19.49 -16.96 -6.90
CA GLU A 8 -19.76 -18.39 -6.73
C GLU A 8 -19.00 -19.23 -7.77
N SER A 9 -19.02 -18.80 -9.04
CA SER A 9 -18.22 -19.43 -10.10
C SER A 9 -16.71 -19.32 -9.85
N HIS A 10 -16.27 -18.20 -9.27
CA HIS A 10 -14.87 -18.00 -8.91
C HIS A 10 -14.42 -18.88 -7.75
N LEU A 11 -15.28 -19.13 -6.77
CA LEU A 11 -14.99 -20.06 -5.68
C LEU A 11 -14.79 -21.48 -6.22
N MET A 12 -15.65 -21.94 -7.13
CA MET A 12 -15.46 -23.23 -7.82
C MET A 12 -14.11 -23.26 -8.56
N TRP A 13 -13.74 -22.16 -9.23
CA TRP A 13 -12.45 -22.05 -9.91
C TRP A 13 -11.26 -22.04 -8.95
N LEU A 14 -11.40 -21.54 -7.73
CA LEU A 14 -10.36 -21.56 -6.72
C LEU A 14 -10.13 -22.97 -6.17
N GLU A 15 -11.19 -23.75 -5.99
CA GLU A 15 -11.12 -25.14 -5.54
C GLU A 15 -10.54 -26.05 -6.62
N ASN A 16 -11.02 -25.91 -7.86
CA ASN A 16 -10.57 -26.71 -8.98
C ASN A 16 -10.65 -25.90 -10.27
N LYS A 17 -9.50 -25.67 -10.91
CA LYS A 17 -9.35 -24.84 -12.12
C LYS A 17 -10.14 -25.35 -13.34
N SER A 18 -10.62 -26.60 -13.30
CA SER A 18 -11.45 -27.19 -14.36
C SER A 18 -12.96 -26.94 -14.19
N CYS A 19 -13.41 -26.39 -13.05
CA CYS A 19 -14.80 -25.99 -12.84
C CYS A 19 -14.91 -24.50 -12.45
N GLY A 20 -15.96 -23.83 -12.94
CA GLY A 20 -16.14 -22.40 -12.71
C GLY A 20 -15.19 -21.51 -13.53
N VAL A 21 -15.25 -20.21 -13.28
CA VAL A 21 -14.52 -19.20 -14.05
C VAL A 21 -13.83 -18.23 -13.09
N ARG A 22 -12.57 -17.88 -13.39
CA ARG A 22 -11.86 -16.80 -12.68
C ARG A 22 -12.71 -15.53 -12.72
N ALA A 23 -13.00 -14.92 -11.57
CA ALA A 23 -13.77 -13.70 -11.51
C ALA A 23 -13.13 -12.61 -12.37
N ASP A 24 -13.95 -11.99 -13.23
CA ASP A 24 -13.58 -10.85 -14.05
C ASP A 24 -14.58 -9.71 -13.87
N PHE A 25 -14.09 -8.66 -13.23
CA PHE A 25 -14.76 -7.38 -13.02
C PHE A 25 -14.00 -6.23 -13.67
N SER A 26 -13.12 -6.51 -14.64
CA SER A 26 -12.36 -5.46 -15.30
C SER A 26 -13.27 -4.39 -15.89
N ASN A 27 -12.94 -3.13 -15.61
CA ASN A 27 -13.66 -1.92 -16.03
C ASN A 27 -15.15 -1.88 -15.68
N GLN A 28 -15.58 -2.67 -14.69
CA GLN A 28 -16.98 -2.71 -14.26
C GLN A 28 -17.21 -1.80 -13.05
N ASP A 29 -18.42 -1.23 -12.99
CA ASP A 29 -18.90 -0.54 -11.81
C ASP A 29 -19.64 -1.53 -10.90
N ILE A 30 -19.04 -1.78 -9.73
CA ILE A 30 -19.60 -2.66 -8.71
C ILE A 30 -19.58 -2.00 -7.32
N ARG A 31 -19.65 -0.66 -7.27
CA ARG A 31 -19.61 0.13 -6.04
C ARG A 31 -20.73 -0.21 -5.04
N ASP A 32 -21.90 -0.54 -5.54
CA ASP A 32 -23.09 -0.84 -4.72
C ASP A 32 -23.10 -2.25 -4.10
N GLN A 33 -22.06 -3.06 -4.32
CA GLN A 33 -22.01 -4.47 -3.91
C GLN A 33 -21.48 -4.66 -2.48
N VAL A 34 -21.87 -3.75 -1.57
CA VAL A 34 -21.26 -3.56 -0.23
C VAL A 34 -21.27 -4.83 0.63
N GLU A 35 -22.33 -5.65 0.53
CA GLU A 35 -22.46 -6.89 1.30
C GLU A 35 -21.68 -8.06 0.69
N VAL A 36 -21.47 -8.07 -0.62
CA VAL A 36 -20.94 -9.24 -1.32
C VAL A 36 -19.40 -9.24 -1.31
N LEU A 37 -18.78 -8.06 -1.23
CA LEU A 37 -17.33 -7.90 -1.32
C LEU A 37 -16.62 -7.99 0.04
N LYS A 38 -17.33 -7.76 1.14
CA LYS A 38 -16.79 -7.92 2.49
C LYS A 38 -16.37 -9.38 2.72
N LYS A 39 -15.10 -9.59 3.09
CA LYS A 39 -14.50 -10.94 3.28
C LYS A 39 -14.57 -11.85 2.04
N ALA A 40 -14.85 -11.31 0.86
CA ALA A 40 -14.90 -12.11 -0.37
C ALA A 40 -13.52 -12.71 -0.67
N ASN A 41 -13.52 -13.91 -1.25
CA ASN A 41 -12.30 -14.49 -1.79
C ASN A 41 -12.18 -14.12 -3.27
N LEU A 42 -11.43 -13.07 -3.56
CA LEU A 42 -11.10 -12.54 -4.87
C LEU A 42 -9.66 -12.89 -5.26
N GLN A 43 -9.14 -14.01 -4.76
CA GLN A 43 -7.76 -14.40 -4.99
C GLN A 43 -7.49 -14.57 -6.49
N GLY A 44 -6.55 -13.78 -6.99
CA GLY A 44 -6.21 -13.78 -8.39
C GLY A 44 -7.34 -13.29 -9.27
N ALA A 45 -8.40 -12.64 -8.80
CA ALA A 45 -9.44 -12.09 -9.69
C ALA A 45 -8.86 -11.04 -10.65
N ASN A 46 -9.52 -10.84 -11.80
CA ASN A 46 -9.27 -9.69 -12.67
C ASN A 46 -10.18 -8.53 -12.24
N LEU A 47 -9.57 -7.46 -11.74
CA LEU A 47 -10.21 -6.25 -11.21
C LEU A 47 -9.57 -4.99 -11.85
N GLN A 48 -8.92 -5.12 -13.01
CA GLN A 48 -8.27 -4.00 -13.69
C GLN A 48 -9.29 -2.89 -13.99
N GLY A 49 -8.98 -1.64 -13.62
CA GLY A 49 -9.85 -0.49 -13.89
C GLY A 49 -11.24 -0.56 -13.25
N VAL A 50 -11.46 -1.46 -12.28
CA VAL A 50 -12.77 -1.61 -11.62
C VAL A 50 -13.13 -0.34 -10.82
N TYR A 51 -14.41 0.01 -10.79
CA TYR A 51 -14.92 1.10 -9.95
C TYR A 51 -15.46 0.52 -8.64
N LEU A 52 -14.79 0.88 -7.54
CA LEU A 52 -15.00 0.42 -6.17
C LEU A 52 -14.88 1.58 -5.17
N GLU A 53 -15.12 2.82 -5.61
CA GLU A 53 -15.16 4.00 -4.75
C GLU A 53 -16.11 3.80 -3.57
N GLY A 54 -15.60 4.01 -2.36
CA GLY A 54 -16.34 3.82 -1.10
C GLY A 54 -16.73 2.38 -0.79
N ALA A 55 -16.34 1.39 -1.61
CA ALA A 55 -16.76 0.00 -1.43
C ALA A 55 -16.19 -0.63 -0.14
N ASN A 56 -16.89 -1.62 0.40
CA ASN A 56 -16.45 -2.37 1.57
C ASN A 56 -15.81 -3.71 1.18
N LEU A 57 -14.48 -3.77 1.26
CA LEU A 57 -13.61 -4.93 1.03
C LEU A 57 -12.94 -5.38 2.35
N GLU A 58 -13.50 -5.02 3.49
CA GLU A 58 -12.94 -5.36 4.80
C GLU A 58 -12.73 -6.88 4.91
N GLY A 59 -11.49 -7.28 5.22
CA GLY A 59 -11.09 -8.69 5.34
C GLY A 59 -11.13 -9.50 4.04
N ALA A 60 -11.36 -8.88 2.88
CA ALA A 60 -11.35 -9.58 1.60
C ALA A 60 -9.98 -10.18 1.28
N SER A 61 -9.95 -11.34 0.63
CA SER A 61 -8.74 -11.94 0.09
C SER A 61 -8.56 -11.51 -1.36
N LEU A 62 -7.66 -10.56 -1.59
CA LEU A 62 -7.26 -10.03 -2.90
C LEU A 62 -5.85 -10.51 -3.28
N ARG A 63 -5.40 -11.64 -2.73
CA ARG A 63 -4.05 -12.18 -2.97
C ARG A 63 -3.82 -12.36 -4.45
N ARG A 64 -2.75 -11.78 -4.98
CA ARG A 64 -2.39 -11.85 -6.42
C ARG A 64 -3.51 -11.40 -7.36
N ALA A 65 -4.52 -10.69 -6.86
CA ALA A 65 -5.55 -10.08 -7.71
C ALA A 65 -4.92 -8.97 -8.55
N ASP A 66 -5.51 -8.73 -9.71
CA ASP A 66 -5.07 -7.69 -10.62
C ASP A 66 -6.00 -6.49 -10.55
N LEU A 67 -5.56 -5.45 -9.85
CA LEU A 67 -6.25 -4.18 -9.57
C LEU A 67 -5.54 -3.01 -10.28
N GLU A 68 -4.81 -3.26 -11.36
CA GLU A 68 -4.17 -2.22 -12.15
C GLU A 68 -5.19 -1.13 -12.54
N GLY A 69 -4.87 0.13 -12.25
CA GLY A 69 -5.73 1.27 -12.55
C GLY A 69 -7.10 1.26 -11.84
N ALA A 70 -7.33 0.39 -10.85
CA ALA A 70 -8.59 0.33 -10.13
C ALA A 70 -8.89 1.65 -9.41
N ILE A 71 -10.18 2.01 -9.35
CA ILE A 71 -10.67 3.20 -8.66
C ILE A 71 -11.24 2.77 -7.31
N LEU A 72 -10.45 2.97 -6.25
CA LEU A 72 -10.70 2.50 -4.88
C LEU A 72 -10.74 3.69 -3.89
N GLU A 73 -11.08 4.87 -4.39
CA GLU A 73 -11.13 6.09 -3.58
C GLU A 73 -12.11 5.91 -2.41
N GLY A 74 -11.64 6.13 -1.18
CA GLY A 74 -12.43 5.96 0.04
C GLY A 74 -12.81 4.51 0.38
N ALA A 75 -12.35 3.52 -0.40
CA ALA A 75 -12.69 2.12 -0.16
C ALA A 75 -12.17 1.63 1.20
N SER A 76 -12.97 0.80 1.88
CA SER A 76 -12.58 0.16 3.14
C SER A 76 -11.97 -1.20 2.85
N MET A 77 -10.65 -1.31 3.00
CA MET A 77 -9.86 -2.54 2.85
C MET A 77 -9.16 -2.90 4.17
N CYS A 78 -9.72 -2.50 5.30
CA CYS A 78 -9.21 -2.85 6.63
C CYS A 78 -9.03 -4.36 6.74
N GLN A 79 -7.85 -4.80 7.20
CA GLN A 79 -7.48 -6.21 7.34
C GLN A 79 -7.56 -7.05 6.06
N ALA A 80 -7.71 -6.43 4.87
CA ALA A 80 -7.71 -7.15 3.61
C ALA A 80 -6.34 -7.78 3.32
N ASN A 81 -6.35 -8.89 2.59
CA ASN A 81 -5.14 -9.59 2.19
C ASN A 81 -4.84 -9.33 0.71
N LEU A 82 -3.99 -8.33 0.45
CA LEU A 82 -3.52 -7.87 -0.86
C LEU A 82 -2.12 -8.40 -1.19
N ARG A 83 -1.68 -9.49 -0.56
CA ARG A 83 -0.33 -10.03 -0.75
C ARG A 83 -0.08 -10.35 -2.23
N GLY A 84 0.94 -9.71 -2.79
CA GLY A 84 1.33 -9.85 -4.20
C GLY A 84 0.29 -9.37 -5.20
N ALA A 85 -0.71 -8.58 -4.78
CA ALA A 85 -1.67 -7.97 -5.70
C ALA A 85 -0.97 -6.94 -6.60
N ASN A 86 -1.49 -6.76 -7.82
CA ASN A 86 -1.10 -5.68 -8.70
C ASN A 86 -2.05 -4.50 -8.50
N LEU A 87 -1.57 -3.36 -8.03
CA LEU A 87 -2.30 -2.10 -7.80
C LEU A 87 -1.60 -0.95 -8.53
N GLU A 88 -0.85 -1.26 -9.58
CA GLU A 88 -0.14 -0.25 -10.37
C GLU A 88 -1.11 0.80 -10.90
N GLY A 89 -0.80 2.07 -10.69
CA GLY A 89 -1.63 3.21 -11.09
C GLY A 89 -3.01 3.29 -10.41
N ALA A 90 -3.32 2.46 -9.41
CA ALA A 90 -4.63 2.47 -8.74
C ALA A 90 -4.87 3.79 -7.99
N ASN A 91 -6.11 4.28 -8.00
CA ASN A 91 -6.54 5.40 -7.17
C ASN A 91 -7.02 4.89 -5.81
N LEU A 92 -6.24 5.12 -4.76
CA LEU A 92 -6.47 4.73 -3.37
C LEU A 92 -6.60 5.96 -2.46
N MET A 93 -6.95 7.13 -3.00
CA MET A 93 -7.15 8.33 -2.18
C MET A 93 -8.15 8.07 -1.08
N TYR A 94 -7.88 8.52 0.15
CA TYR A 94 -8.74 8.32 1.32
C TYR A 94 -9.04 6.84 1.67
N ALA A 95 -8.39 5.87 1.04
CA ALA A 95 -8.67 4.45 1.28
C ALA A 95 -8.26 4.04 2.70
N LYS A 96 -9.05 3.15 3.31
CA LYS A 96 -8.78 2.60 4.65
C LYS A 96 -8.10 1.24 4.51
N LEU A 97 -6.80 1.19 4.74
CA LEU A 97 -5.94 0.01 4.65
C LEU A 97 -5.36 -0.40 6.02
N THR A 98 -6.00 0.03 7.12
CA THR A 98 -5.56 -0.30 8.47
C THR A 98 -5.37 -1.81 8.64
N SER A 99 -4.17 -2.21 9.08
CA SER A 99 -3.75 -3.60 9.27
C SER A 99 -3.87 -4.50 8.03
N ALA A 100 -3.97 -3.94 6.81
CA ALA A 100 -4.00 -4.72 5.58
C ALA A 100 -2.64 -5.38 5.29
N SER A 101 -2.64 -6.54 4.63
CA SER A 101 -1.41 -7.21 4.18
C SER A 101 -1.14 -6.89 2.72
N LEU A 102 -0.14 -6.04 2.47
CA LEU A 102 0.31 -5.62 1.14
C LEU A 102 1.71 -6.17 0.82
N THR A 103 2.10 -7.29 1.46
CA THR A 103 3.45 -7.86 1.31
C THR A 103 3.71 -8.20 -0.16
N GLY A 104 4.77 -7.63 -0.74
CA GLY A 104 5.15 -7.83 -2.14
C GLY A 104 4.12 -7.32 -3.15
N ALA A 105 3.16 -6.48 -2.76
CA ALA A 105 2.21 -5.88 -3.70
C ALA A 105 2.92 -4.87 -4.63
N ASN A 106 2.44 -4.74 -5.86
CA ASN A 106 2.87 -3.70 -6.78
C ASN A 106 1.95 -2.49 -6.63
N LEU A 107 2.46 -1.36 -6.15
CA LEU A 107 1.76 -0.08 -5.98
C LEU A 107 2.49 1.02 -6.78
N ALA A 108 3.23 0.66 -7.84
CA ALA A 108 3.93 1.63 -8.65
C ALA A 108 2.95 2.68 -9.21
N GLY A 109 3.27 3.96 -9.07
CA GLY A 109 2.43 5.08 -9.51
C GLY A 109 1.06 5.18 -8.85
N ALA A 110 0.76 4.37 -7.82
CA ALA A 110 -0.54 4.40 -7.15
C ALA A 110 -0.73 5.72 -6.38
N ASN A 111 -1.96 6.21 -6.33
CA ASN A 111 -2.31 7.40 -5.56
C ASN A 111 -2.90 7.02 -4.20
N LEU A 112 -2.09 7.11 -3.15
CA LEU A 112 -2.42 6.84 -1.75
C LEU A 112 -2.56 8.13 -0.93
N LYS A 113 -2.84 9.27 -1.57
CA LYS A 113 -3.01 10.54 -0.86
C LYS A 113 -4.10 10.41 0.21
N ASP A 114 -3.84 10.92 1.41
CA ASP A 114 -4.76 10.86 2.56
C ASP A 114 -5.19 9.43 2.98
N ALA A 115 -4.51 8.37 2.51
CA ALA A 115 -4.86 6.99 2.85
C ALA A 115 -4.47 6.62 4.29
N ASP A 116 -5.30 5.81 4.96
CA ASP A 116 -4.99 5.25 6.28
C ASP A 116 -4.32 3.88 6.15
N LEU A 117 -3.01 3.82 6.41
CA LEU A 117 -2.18 2.61 6.36
C LEU A 117 -1.71 2.20 7.76
N ILE A 118 -2.42 2.59 8.83
CA ILE A 118 -2.01 2.28 10.21
C ILE A 118 -1.79 0.76 10.35
N GLY A 119 -0.60 0.35 10.77
CA GLY A 119 -0.28 -1.06 11.00
C GLY A 119 -0.25 -1.94 9.74
N ALA A 120 -0.38 -1.37 8.54
CA ALA A 120 -0.36 -2.13 7.30
C ALA A 120 1.02 -2.79 7.07
N ASN A 121 1.03 -3.98 6.48
CA ASN A 121 2.27 -4.69 6.16
C ASN A 121 2.64 -4.54 4.68
N LEU A 122 3.49 -3.57 4.37
CA LEU A 122 4.01 -3.23 3.04
C LEU A 122 5.38 -3.88 2.76
N ARG A 123 5.77 -4.92 3.51
CA ARG A 123 7.09 -5.54 3.34
C ARG A 123 7.34 -5.96 1.89
N GLY A 124 8.43 -5.48 1.29
CA GLY A 124 8.81 -5.78 -0.09
C GLY A 124 7.86 -5.23 -1.16
N ALA A 125 6.93 -4.33 -0.81
CA ALA A 125 6.03 -3.72 -1.77
C ALA A 125 6.79 -2.76 -2.71
N ASN A 126 6.36 -2.69 -3.96
CA ASN A 126 6.87 -1.71 -4.93
C ASN A 126 6.02 -0.44 -4.86
N LEU A 127 6.56 0.66 -4.35
CA LEU A 127 5.89 1.96 -4.22
C LEU A 127 6.55 3.01 -5.14
N LYS A 128 7.25 2.57 -6.19
CA LYS A 128 7.94 3.47 -7.12
C LYS A 128 7.00 4.53 -7.69
N GLY A 129 7.34 5.80 -7.54
CA GLY A 129 6.51 6.90 -8.06
C GLY A 129 5.13 7.04 -7.42
N ALA A 130 4.82 6.32 -6.34
CA ALA A 130 3.52 6.40 -5.68
C ALA A 130 3.36 7.75 -4.94
N THR A 131 2.12 8.24 -4.85
CA THR A 131 1.79 9.44 -4.08
C THR A 131 1.26 9.04 -2.71
N LEU A 132 1.97 9.35 -1.64
CA LEU A 132 1.59 9.09 -0.24
C LEU A 132 1.45 10.40 0.57
N ILE A 133 1.11 11.50 -0.12
CA ILE A 133 0.93 12.81 0.51
C ILE A 133 -0.14 12.70 1.61
N ASP A 134 0.13 13.22 2.80
CA ASP A 134 -0.77 13.16 3.97
C ASP A 134 -1.19 11.74 4.40
N ALA A 135 -0.56 10.68 3.86
CA ALA A 135 -0.91 9.31 4.20
C ALA A 135 -0.48 8.96 5.64
N ASN A 136 -1.32 8.19 6.33
CA ASN A 136 -1.05 7.77 7.71
C ASN A 136 -0.38 6.38 7.74
N LEU A 137 0.94 6.36 7.87
CA LEU A 137 1.77 5.14 7.89
C LEU A 137 2.18 4.71 9.31
N ARG A 138 1.46 5.17 10.34
CA ARG A 138 1.80 4.88 11.74
C ARG A 138 1.77 3.37 12.01
N GLY A 139 2.91 2.82 12.42
CA GLY A 139 3.08 1.40 12.68
C GLY A 139 3.10 0.50 11.44
N ALA A 140 3.09 1.06 10.22
CA ALA A 140 3.22 0.28 9.00
C ALA A 140 4.61 -0.36 8.90
N ASN A 141 4.67 -1.58 8.35
CA ASN A 141 5.93 -2.28 8.08
C ASN A 141 6.35 -2.05 6.63
N LEU A 142 7.35 -1.20 6.43
CA LEU A 142 7.91 -0.86 5.12
C LEU A 142 9.21 -1.62 4.78
N LYS A 143 9.61 -2.63 5.56
CA LYS A 143 10.88 -3.35 5.35
C LYS A 143 11.00 -3.84 3.90
N ASP A 144 12.17 -3.67 3.27
CA ASP A 144 12.44 -4.07 1.89
C ASP A 144 11.55 -3.37 0.82
N ALA A 145 10.69 -2.41 1.17
CA ALA A 145 9.84 -1.71 0.21
C ALA A 145 10.67 -0.78 -0.71
N ASP A 146 10.19 -0.58 -1.94
CA ASP A 146 10.83 0.28 -2.93
C ASP A 146 10.09 1.60 -3.09
N LEU A 147 10.59 2.66 -2.43
CA LEU A 147 10.00 4.01 -2.46
C LEU A 147 10.69 4.94 -3.46
N ILE A 148 11.42 4.44 -4.47
CA ILE A 148 12.11 5.31 -5.43
C ILE A 148 11.10 6.23 -6.15
N GLY A 149 11.26 7.54 -5.96
CA GLY A 149 10.40 8.55 -6.59
C GLY A 149 9.01 8.68 -5.96
N ALA A 150 8.71 7.98 -4.86
CA ALA A 150 7.46 8.16 -4.15
C ALA A 150 7.41 9.55 -3.49
N ASN A 151 6.25 10.20 -3.52
CA ASN A 151 6.00 11.43 -2.78
C ASN A 151 5.47 11.11 -1.38
N LEU A 152 6.18 11.51 -0.33
CA LEU A 152 5.83 11.30 1.09
C LEU A 152 5.55 12.61 1.85
N ASP A 153 5.23 13.70 1.15
CA ASP A 153 4.96 15.00 1.78
C ASP A 153 3.90 14.87 2.89
N SER A 154 4.20 15.38 4.08
CA SER A 154 3.30 15.34 5.24
C SER A 154 2.84 13.94 5.68
N ALA A 155 3.42 12.85 5.15
CA ALA A 155 3.05 11.50 5.55
C ALA A 155 3.38 11.25 7.03
N SER A 156 2.42 10.74 7.80
CA SER A 156 2.60 10.47 9.22
C SER A 156 3.32 9.14 9.44
N LEU A 157 4.60 9.22 9.80
CA LEU A 157 5.45 8.06 10.07
C LEU A 157 5.71 7.92 11.58
N SER A 158 4.82 7.26 12.33
CA SER A 158 5.21 6.72 13.64
C SER A 158 5.67 5.28 13.46
N LEU A 159 6.90 5.09 12.97
CA LEU A 159 7.49 3.75 12.87
C LEU A 159 7.48 3.14 14.28
N ARG A 160 6.89 1.95 14.46
CA ARG A 160 6.96 1.23 15.74
C ARG A 160 8.41 0.82 15.99
N CYS A 161 9.15 1.71 16.65
CA CYS A 161 10.50 1.47 17.15
C CYS A 161 10.40 0.66 18.46
N GLY A 162 10.16 -0.64 18.33
CA GLY A 162 10.49 -1.61 19.37
C GLY A 162 11.89 -2.11 19.07
N THR A 163 12.89 -1.59 19.79
CA THR A 163 14.33 -1.87 19.68
C THR A 163 15.03 -1.26 18.46
N GLN A 164 16.00 -0.37 18.75
CA GLN A 164 17.15 0.06 17.95
C GLN A 164 16.97 0.15 16.42
N PHE A 165 17.06 1.38 15.91
CA PHE A 165 17.67 1.73 14.62
C PHE A 165 18.02 0.56 13.67
N LYS A 166 17.00 -0.06 13.08
CA LYS A 166 17.07 -0.80 11.82
C LYS A 166 15.84 -0.51 10.97
N ALA A 167 15.41 0.76 10.95
CA ALA A 167 14.74 1.24 9.75
C ALA A 167 15.77 1.05 8.63
N ASP A 168 15.42 0.20 7.67
CA ASP A 168 16.30 -0.24 6.59
C ASP A 168 17.09 0.96 6.07
N LYS A 169 18.42 0.85 5.99
CA LYS A 169 19.31 1.95 5.60
C LYS A 169 18.81 2.61 4.29
N LYS A 170 18.16 1.81 3.44
CA LYS A 170 17.47 2.22 2.22
C LYS A 170 16.25 3.13 2.47
N ILE A 171 15.35 2.77 3.40
CA ILE A 171 14.15 3.56 3.75
C ILE A 171 14.56 4.87 4.40
N CYS A 172 15.47 4.86 5.37
CA CYS A 172 15.96 6.10 5.97
C CYS A 172 16.64 7.00 4.93
N LYS A 173 17.47 6.43 4.03
CA LYS A 173 18.06 7.20 2.93
C LYS A 173 17.04 7.73 1.95
N GLN A 174 15.97 6.99 1.66
CA GLN A 174 14.91 7.42 0.74
C GLN A 174 14.05 8.53 1.36
N ILE A 175 13.65 8.38 2.64
CA ILE A 175 12.95 9.42 3.40
C ILE A 175 13.82 10.68 3.49
N VAL A 176 15.11 10.53 3.83
CA VAL A 176 16.05 11.65 3.92
C VAL A 176 16.30 12.27 2.54
N ALA A 177 16.47 11.49 1.47
CA ALA A 177 16.66 12.02 0.12
C ALA A 177 15.41 12.75 -0.40
N HIS A 178 14.22 12.28 -0.05
CA HIS A 178 12.96 12.97 -0.36
C HIS A 178 12.85 14.27 0.44
N ALA A 179 13.12 14.22 1.76
CA ALA A 179 13.17 15.39 2.63
C ALA A 179 14.17 16.44 2.11
N LEU A 180 15.34 16.01 1.61
CA LEU A 180 16.34 16.89 1.00
C LEU A 180 15.84 17.56 -0.29
N ARG A 181 15.10 16.84 -1.16
CA ARG A 181 14.52 17.44 -2.38
C ARG A 181 13.41 18.47 -2.10
N ILE A 182 12.60 18.24 -1.08
CA ILE A 182 11.55 19.21 -0.67
C ILE A 182 12.18 20.46 -0.07
N MET A 183 13.25 20.31 0.73
CA MET A 183 13.87 21.40 1.48
C MET A 183 14.96 22.17 0.71
N GLU A 184 15.45 21.68 -0.43
CA GLU A 184 16.21 22.50 -1.40
C GLU A 184 15.36 23.66 -1.97
N LEU A 185 14.07 23.71 -1.66
CA LEU A 185 13.14 24.81 -1.98
C LEU A 185 12.82 25.74 -0.79
N SER A 186 13.36 25.54 0.42
CA SER A 186 13.12 26.44 1.57
C SER A 186 14.30 26.60 2.55
N ASP A 187 14.65 27.86 2.86
CA ASP A 187 15.86 28.24 3.63
C ASP A 187 15.85 27.86 5.13
N GLU A 188 14.69 27.61 5.74
CA GLU A 188 14.56 27.41 7.19
C GLU A 188 14.73 25.94 7.68
N GLY A 189 14.62 24.94 6.80
CA GLY A 189 14.69 23.51 7.16
C GLY A 189 16.10 22.99 7.54
N SER A 190 17.13 23.82 7.37
CA SER A 190 18.55 23.45 7.41
C SER A 190 19.07 23.00 8.79
N LEU A 191 18.56 23.53 9.91
CA LEU A 191 19.16 23.29 11.23
C LEU A 191 18.72 21.97 11.87
N GLU A 192 17.43 21.66 11.80
CA GLU A 192 16.87 20.40 12.30
C GLU A 192 17.35 19.20 11.47
N LEU A 193 17.44 19.38 10.15
CA LEU A 193 18.09 18.44 9.23
C LEU A 193 19.54 18.17 9.59
N ARG A 194 20.34 19.22 9.84
CA ARG A 194 21.75 19.07 10.24
C ARG A 194 21.89 18.29 11.54
N LYS A 195 20.95 18.46 12.48
CA LYS A 195 20.92 17.72 13.75
C LYS A 195 20.53 16.26 13.53
N MET A 196 19.45 15.97 12.79
CA MET A 196 19.07 14.60 12.42
C MET A 196 20.17 13.88 11.64
N MET A 197 20.81 14.55 10.69
CA MET A 197 21.91 13.98 9.89
C MET A 197 23.21 13.83 10.68
N SER A 198 23.50 14.74 11.62
CA SER A 198 24.59 14.60 12.60
C SER A 198 24.37 13.34 13.44
N ASP A 199 23.16 13.17 13.97
CA ASP A 199 22.85 12.05 14.85
C ASP A 199 22.83 10.73 14.07
N TYR A 200 22.37 10.74 12.82
CA TYR A 200 22.48 9.63 11.88
C TYR A 200 23.94 9.26 11.56
N LYS A 201 24.81 10.24 11.27
CA LYS A 201 26.25 10.01 11.03
C LYS A 201 26.98 9.52 12.27
N LYS A 202 26.62 10.00 13.46
CA LYS A 202 27.22 9.59 14.74
C LYS A 202 26.85 8.15 15.13
N GLY A 203 25.66 7.69 14.77
CA GLY A 203 25.26 6.28 14.96
C GLY A 203 25.96 5.32 14.00
N TRP A 204 26.42 5.80 12.84
CA TRP A 204 27.00 4.95 11.79
C TRP A 204 28.42 4.44 12.10
N HIS A 205 29.21 5.17 12.89
CA HIS A 205 30.59 4.80 13.21
C HIS A 205 30.75 3.83 14.39
N ARG A 206 29.68 3.47 15.11
CA ARG A 206 29.78 2.59 16.29
C ARG A 206 29.44 1.12 16.02
N GLU A 207 28.92 0.79 14.84
CA GLU A 207 28.47 -0.58 14.51
C GLU A 207 29.43 -1.33 13.56
N ASP A 208 30.57 -0.71 13.19
CA ASP A 208 31.61 -1.36 12.38
C ASP A 208 32.79 -1.91 13.22
N GLU A 209 32.66 -1.96 14.57
CA GLU A 209 33.74 -2.41 15.48
C GLU A 209 33.42 -3.62 16.37
N PHE A 210 32.32 -4.37 16.16
CA PHE A 210 32.10 -5.65 16.86
C PHE A 210 31.39 -6.70 16.01
#